data_AF-A0A381W2M2-F1
#
_entry.id   AF-A0A381W2M2-F1
#
_cell.length_a   1.000
_cell.length_b   1.000
_cell.length_c   1.000
_cell.angle_alpha   90.00
_cell.angle_beta   90.00
_cell.angle_gamma   90.00
#
_symmetry.space_group_name_H-M   'P 1'
#
loop_
_entity.id
_entity.type
_entity.pdbx_description
1 polymer ?
#
loop_
_entity_poly.entity_id
_entity_poly.type
_entity_poly.pdbx_seq_one_letter_code
_entity_poly.pdbx_strand_id
1 'polypeptide(L)'
;MIFLLTKAITQTFAKRTATWLLGLLLVSTSSPLGQAEGEKRKHWAFQPIVNPPIPTVPDRAWPSSPLDHFILRKLSEAGMDPSPKASPRTLIRRVYFDLIGLPPTSAEVAAFENE
;
A
#
# COMPACT_ATOMS: atom_id res chain seq x y z
N MET A 1 13.88 49.02 47.37
CA MET A 1 12.87 48.10 46.80
C MET A 1 13.24 47.58 45.39
N ILE A 2 14.52 47.56 45.01
CA ILE A 2 15.00 47.09 43.68
C ILE A 2 15.81 45.77 43.80
N PHE A 3 16.32 45.42 44.98
CA PHE A 3 17.12 44.21 45.22
C PHE A 3 16.32 42.90 45.39
N LEU A 4 14.98 42.97 45.47
CA LEU A 4 14.12 41.79 45.65
C LEU A 4 13.64 41.18 44.32
N LEU A 5 13.74 41.91 43.20
CA LEU A 5 13.23 41.45 41.90
C LEU A 5 14.26 40.67 41.07
N THR A 6 15.55 40.73 41.40
CA THR A 6 16.62 40.02 40.66
C THR A 6 16.84 38.58 41.13
N LYS A 7 16.50 38.23 42.38
CA LYS A 7 16.61 36.85 42.89
C LYS A 7 15.54 35.90 42.32
N ALA A 8 14.37 36.43 41.94
CA ALA A 8 13.26 35.61 41.46
C ALA A 8 13.46 35.08 40.02
N ILE A 9 14.29 35.75 39.21
CA ILE A 9 14.51 35.41 37.80
C ILE A 9 15.65 34.39 37.64
N THR A 10 16.58 34.31 38.59
CA THR A 10 17.67 33.31 38.57
C THR A 10 17.22 31.93 39.10
N GLN A 11 16.23 31.87 40.00
CA GLN A 11 15.77 30.60 40.57
C GLN A 11 14.89 29.75 39.63
N THR A 12 14.26 30.37 38.64
CA THR A 12 13.37 29.70 37.67
C THR A 12 14.12 29.02 36.52
N PHE A 13 15.36 29.42 36.23
CA PHE A 13 16.16 28.85 35.15
C PHE A 13 16.91 27.57 35.55
N ALA A 14 17.40 27.46 36.79
CA ALA A 14 18.15 26.30 37.25
C ALA A 14 17.30 25.02 37.41
N LYS A 15 15.99 25.15 37.64
CA LYS A 15 15.08 24.01 37.84
C LYS A 15 14.50 23.44 36.55
N ARG A 16 14.49 24.20 35.45
CA ARG A 16 13.90 23.77 34.17
C ARG A 16 14.88 23.05 33.26
N THR A 17 16.19 23.26 33.37
CA THR A 17 17.20 22.58 32.55
C THR A 17 17.50 21.16 33.04
N ALA A 18 17.41 20.90 34.34
CA ALA A 18 17.60 19.58 34.92
C ALA A 18 16.50 18.57 34.49
N THR A 19 15.27 19.04 34.26
CA THR A 19 14.15 18.20 33.83
C THR A 19 14.25 17.79 32.36
N TRP A 20 14.83 18.65 31.50
CA TRP A 20 15.07 18.30 30.10
C TRP A 20 16.28 17.38 29.93
N LEU A 21 17.34 17.56 30.73
CA LEU A 21 18.52 16.69 30.67
C LEU A 21 18.27 15.28 31.24
N LEU A 22 17.42 15.15 32.27
CA LEU A 22 17.02 13.82 32.80
C LEU A 22 16.02 13.09 31.88
N GLY A 23 15.14 13.83 31.19
CA GLY A 23 14.22 13.26 30.19
C GLY A 23 14.92 12.80 28.92
N LEU A 24 15.98 13.50 28.48
CA LEU A 24 16.75 13.15 27.29
C LEU A 24 17.62 11.90 27.50
N LEU A 25 18.04 11.62 28.73
CA LEU A 25 18.85 10.42 29.05
C LEU A 25 18.03 9.12 29.09
N LEU A 26 16.70 9.20 29.23
CA LEU A 26 15.80 8.04 29.23
C LEU A 26 15.30 7.65 27.83
N VAL A 27 15.67 8.37 26.78
CA VAL A 27 15.52 7.91 25.39
C VAL A 27 16.63 6.88 25.13
N SER A 28 16.51 5.73 25.79
CA SER A 28 17.23 4.53 25.40
C SER A 28 16.79 4.18 23.99
N THR A 29 17.75 4.20 23.07
CA THR A 29 17.63 3.67 21.72
C THR A 29 17.56 2.15 21.76
N SER A 30 16.54 1.58 22.38
CA SER A 30 16.19 0.18 22.14
C SER A 30 15.38 0.10 20.85
N SER A 31 15.99 0.45 19.73
CA SER A 31 15.52 -0.03 18.42
C SER A 31 15.64 -1.56 18.47
N PRO A 32 14.53 -2.32 18.51
CA PRO A 32 14.64 -3.76 18.67
C PRO A 32 15.10 -4.32 17.33
N LEU A 33 16.32 -4.86 17.29
CA LEU A 33 16.85 -5.61 16.14
C LEU A 33 15.93 -6.77 15.69
N GLY A 34 14.90 -7.12 16.47
CA GLY A 34 13.88 -8.12 16.15
C GLY A 34 12.58 -7.59 15.52
N GLN A 35 12.32 -6.28 15.47
CA GLN A 35 11.07 -5.75 14.87
C GLN A 35 11.02 -5.96 13.36
N ALA A 36 12.14 -5.78 12.67
CA ALA A 36 12.23 -5.98 11.22
C ALA A 36 11.89 -7.42 10.80
N GLU A 37 12.24 -8.42 11.62
CA GLU A 37 11.94 -9.83 11.34
C GLU A 37 10.44 -10.15 11.52
N GLY A 38 9.78 -9.50 12.48
CA GLY A 38 8.33 -9.63 12.70
C GLY A 38 7.51 -8.96 11.59
N GLU A 39 7.96 -7.81 11.09
CA GLU A 39 7.30 -7.10 9.99
C GLU A 39 7.43 -7.84 8.66
N LYS A 40 8.61 -8.40 8.36
CA LYS A 40 8.80 -9.27 7.18
C LYS A 40 7.80 -10.42 7.18
N ARG A 41 7.59 -11.09 8.33
CA ARG A 41 6.63 -12.19 8.44
C ARG A 41 5.18 -11.79 8.20
N LYS A 42 4.81 -10.51 8.38
CA LYS A 42 3.45 -10.00 8.09
C LYS A 42 3.19 -9.75 6.61
N HIS A 43 4.22 -9.71 5.76
CA HIS A 43 4.03 -9.52 4.33
C HIS A 43 3.20 -10.67 3.74
N TRP A 44 2.25 -10.35 2.86
CA TRP A 44 1.27 -11.30 2.32
C TRP A 44 1.90 -12.55 1.69
N ALA A 45 3.10 -12.42 1.10
CA ALA A 45 3.83 -13.52 0.47
C ALA A 45 4.31 -14.60 1.46
N PHE A 46 4.41 -14.28 2.76
CA PHE A 46 4.82 -15.23 3.81
C PHE A 46 3.66 -15.71 4.69
N GLN A 47 2.43 -15.29 4.37
CA GLN A 47 1.24 -15.78 5.05
C GLN A 47 0.80 -17.12 4.46
N PRO A 48 0.22 -18.02 5.27
CA PRO A 48 -0.31 -19.28 4.76
C PRO A 48 -1.42 -19.02 3.73
N ILE A 49 -1.45 -19.84 2.67
CA ILE A 49 -2.50 -19.77 1.65
C ILE A 49 -3.80 -20.27 2.26
N VAL A 50 -4.87 -19.49 2.10
CA VAL A 50 -6.23 -19.84 2.51
C VAL A 50 -7.12 -19.94 1.26
N ASN A 51 -8.13 -20.81 1.30
CA ASN A 51 -9.12 -20.95 0.23
C ASN A 51 -10.48 -20.41 0.69
N PRO A 52 -10.71 -19.08 0.57
CA PRO A 52 -11.95 -18.47 1.01
C PRO A 52 -13.12 -18.86 0.07
N PRO A 53 -14.36 -18.90 0.59
CA PRO A 53 -15.53 -19.09 -0.26
C PRO A 53 -15.68 -17.94 -1.27
N ILE A 54 -16.11 -18.28 -2.48
CA ILE A 54 -16.35 -17.31 -3.55
C ILE A 54 -17.51 -16.40 -3.14
N PRO A 55 -17.35 -15.06 -3.17
CA PRO A 55 -18.41 -14.16 -2.76
C PRO A 55 -19.55 -14.14 -3.77
N THR A 56 -20.77 -14.00 -3.25
CA THR A 56 -21.95 -13.74 -4.08
C THR A 56 -21.95 -12.27 -4.48
N VAL A 57 -22.11 -12.00 -5.77
CA VAL A 57 -22.10 -10.65 -6.37
C VAL A 57 -23.41 -10.43 -7.13
N PRO A 58 -23.88 -9.16 -7.23
CA PRO A 58 -25.16 -8.84 -7.86
C PRO A 58 -25.14 -9.07 -9.38
N ASP A 59 -24.05 -8.70 -10.06
CA ASP A 59 -23.88 -8.95 -11.50
C ASP A 59 -23.09 -10.26 -11.71
N ARG A 60 -23.77 -11.26 -12.30
CA ARG A 60 -23.19 -12.57 -12.62
C ARG A 60 -22.67 -12.67 -14.05
N ALA A 61 -22.90 -11.67 -14.90
CA ALA A 61 -22.53 -11.71 -16.31
C ALA A 61 -21.08 -11.28 -16.55
N TRP A 62 -20.56 -10.34 -15.76
CA TRP A 62 -19.19 -9.85 -15.90
C TRP A 62 -18.11 -10.86 -15.43
N PRO A 63 -18.24 -11.52 -14.26
CA PRO A 63 -17.23 -12.46 -13.78
C PRO A 63 -17.06 -13.64 -14.74
N SER A 64 -15.84 -13.82 -15.28
CA SER A 64 -15.50 -14.94 -16.16
C SER A 64 -14.80 -16.07 -15.40
N SER A 65 -14.24 -15.76 -14.23
CA SER A 65 -13.53 -16.69 -13.35
C SER A 65 -13.94 -16.48 -11.88
N PRO A 66 -13.70 -17.46 -10.99
CA PRO A 66 -13.95 -17.31 -9.56
C PRO A 66 -13.25 -16.10 -8.92
N LEU A 67 -12.10 -15.66 -9.45
CA LEU A 67 -11.36 -14.51 -8.95
C LEU A 67 -12.11 -13.20 -9.20
N ASP A 68 -12.79 -13.09 -10.34
CA ASP A 68 -13.51 -11.88 -10.75
C ASP A 68 -14.65 -11.53 -9.80
N HIS A 69 -15.21 -12.53 -9.10
CA HIS A 69 -16.19 -12.29 -8.02
C HIS A 69 -15.61 -11.47 -6.87
N PHE A 70 -14.35 -11.73 -6.50
CA PHE A 70 -13.68 -10.97 -5.43
C PHE A 70 -13.40 -9.54 -5.87
N ILE A 71 -13.02 -9.35 -7.15
CA ILE A 71 -12.78 -8.02 -7.73
C ILE A 71 -14.09 -7.24 -7.80
N LEU A 72 -15.14 -7.84 -8.38
CA LEU A 72 -16.44 -7.19 -8.52
C LEU A 72 -17.04 -6.83 -7.17
N ARG A 73 -16.93 -7.70 -6.16
CA ARG A 73 -17.33 -7.35 -4.78
C ARG A 73 -16.63 -6.08 -4.30
N LYS A 74 -15.32 -5.96 -4.50
CA LYS A 74 -14.55 -4.78 -4.08
C LYS A 74 -14.89 -3.52 -4.87
N LEU A 75 -15.14 -3.65 -6.17
CA LEU A 75 -15.62 -2.55 -7.00
C LEU A 75 -17.00 -2.06 -6.53
N SER A 76 -17.94 -2.98 -6.29
CA SER A 76 -19.27 -2.64 -5.77
C SER A 76 -19.23 -1.99 -4.38
N GLU A 77 -18.39 -2.50 -3.47
CA GLU A 77 -18.14 -1.87 -2.14
C GLU A 77 -17.61 -0.42 -2.29
N ALA A 78 -16.83 -0.15 -3.35
CA ALA A 78 -16.28 1.16 -3.66
C ALA A 78 -17.22 2.03 -4.52
N GLY A 79 -18.40 1.54 -4.92
CA GLY A 79 -19.31 2.25 -5.81
C GLY A 79 -18.76 2.44 -7.23
N MET A 80 -17.90 1.54 -7.69
CA MET A 80 -17.29 1.56 -9.02
C MET A 80 -17.81 0.41 -9.88
N ASP A 81 -17.86 0.65 -11.18
CA ASP A 81 -18.18 -0.38 -12.17
C ASP A 81 -16.90 -0.91 -12.82
N PRO A 82 -16.91 -2.18 -13.29
CA PRO A 82 -15.79 -2.71 -14.05
C PRO A 82 -15.57 -1.97 -15.37
N SER A 83 -14.30 -1.80 -15.74
CA SER A 83 -13.93 -1.24 -17.04
C SER A 83 -14.38 -2.17 -18.19
N PRO A 84 -14.75 -1.60 -19.34
CA PRO A 84 -15.06 -2.40 -20.52
C PRO A 84 -13.84 -3.20 -20.98
N LYS A 85 -14.09 -4.35 -21.60
CA LYS A 85 -13.03 -5.18 -22.18
C LYS A 85 -12.25 -4.39 -23.23
N ALA A 86 -10.92 -4.46 -23.16
CA ALA A 86 -10.07 -3.83 -24.15
C ALA A 86 -10.26 -4.49 -25.54
N SER A 87 -10.15 -3.70 -26.60
CA SER A 87 -10.21 -4.22 -27.98
C SER A 87 -9.06 -5.20 -28.24
N PRO A 88 -9.23 -6.18 -29.16
CA PRO A 88 -8.14 -7.10 -29.54
C PRO A 88 -6.85 -6.35 -29.93
N ARG A 89 -6.99 -5.25 -30.70
CA ARG A 89 -5.91 -4.35 -31.07
C ARG A 89 -5.12 -3.80 -29.88
N THR A 90 -5.82 -3.39 -28.82
CA THR A 90 -5.20 -2.87 -27.59
C THR A 90 -4.47 -3.98 -26.84
N LEU A 91 -5.04 -5.19 -26.80
CA LEU A 91 -4.47 -6.33 -26.09
C LEU A 91 -3.15 -6.78 -26.73
N ILE A 92 -3.11 -7.00 -28.04
CA ILE A 92 -1.87 -7.42 -28.71
C ILE A 92 -0.74 -6.40 -28.52
N ARG A 93 -1.06 -5.10 -28.62
CA ARG A 93 -0.06 -4.06 -28.38
C ARG A 93 0.52 -4.11 -26.97
N ARG A 94 -0.31 -4.31 -25.94
CA ARG A 94 0.16 -4.40 -24.54
C ARG A 94 1.08 -5.60 -24.37
N VAL A 95 0.63 -6.78 -24.82
CA VAL A 95 1.40 -8.02 -24.70
C VAL A 95 2.76 -7.92 -25.41
N TYR A 96 2.81 -7.32 -26.60
CA TYR A 96 4.06 -7.12 -27.33
C TYR A 96 5.03 -6.19 -26.60
N PHE A 97 4.54 -5.06 -26.07
CA PHE A 97 5.39 -4.17 -25.26
C PHE A 97 5.85 -4.82 -23.96
N ASP A 98 4.98 -5.57 -23.28
CA ASP A 98 5.31 -6.19 -21.99
C ASP A 98 6.30 -7.34 -22.15
N LEU A 99 6.19 -8.15 -23.21
CA LEU A 99 7.02 -9.34 -23.41
C LEU A 99 8.28 -9.08 -24.24
N ILE A 100 8.17 -8.27 -25.30
CA ILE A 100 9.23 -8.07 -26.30
C ILE A 100 9.81 -6.65 -26.23
N GLY A 101 9.02 -5.67 -25.78
CA GLY A 101 9.42 -4.25 -25.75
C GLY A 101 9.33 -3.54 -27.10
N LEU A 102 8.87 -4.24 -28.15
CA LEU A 102 8.69 -3.70 -29.50
C LEU A 102 7.20 -3.71 -29.87
N PRO A 103 6.72 -2.77 -30.70
CA PRO A 103 5.35 -2.80 -31.19
C PRO A 103 5.12 -3.98 -32.15
N PRO A 104 3.89 -4.51 -32.22
CA PRO A 104 3.53 -5.51 -33.22
C PRO A 104 3.50 -4.91 -34.63
N THR A 105 3.77 -5.73 -35.64
CA THR A 105 3.58 -5.39 -37.05
C THR A 105 2.09 -5.32 -37.40
N SER A 106 1.75 -4.65 -38.50
CA SER A 106 0.36 -4.56 -38.97
C SER A 106 -0.23 -5.94 -39.30
N ALA A 107 0.58 -6.86 -39.83
CA ALA A 107 0.15 -8.22 -40.15
C ALA A 107 -0.19 -9.04 -38.89
N GLU A 108 0.60 -8.94 -37.83
CA GLU A 108 0.34 -9.62 -36.55
C GLU A 108 -0.93 -9.09 -35.88
N VAL A 109 -1.15 -7.77 -35.93
CA VAL A 109 -2.38 -7.16 -35.42
C VAL A 109 -3.61 -7.65 -36.19
N ALA A 110 -3.53 -7.69 -37.52
CA ALA A 110 -4.63 -8.20 -38.34
C ALA A 110 -4.89 -9.69 -38.11
N ALA A 111 -3.86 -10.51 -37.92
CA ALA A 111 -4.03 -11.92 -37.59
C ALA A 111 -4.77 -12.10 -36.26
N PHE A 112 -4.35 -11.39 -35.21
CA PHE A 112 -4.96 -11.47 -33.88
C PHE A 112 -6.39 -10.92 -33.81
N GLU A 113 -6.73 -9.92 -34.62
CA GLU A 113 -8.10 -9.39 -34.70
C GLU A 113 -9.10 -10.37 -35.34
N ASN A 114 -8.63 -11.39 -36.07
CA ASN A 114 -9.46 -12.37 -36.79
C ASN A 114 -9.57 -13.75 -36.10
N GLU A 115 -9.02 -13.91 -34.90
CA GLU A 115 -9.19 -15.10 -34.04
C GLU A 115 -10.46 -15.02 -33.18
#